data_AF-A0A2N6CIF8-F1
#
_entry.id   AF-A0A2N6CIF8-F1
#
_cell.length_a   1.000
_cell.length_b   1.000
_cell.length_c   1.000
_cell.angle_alpha   90.00
_cell.angle_beta   90.00
_cell.angle_gamma   90.00
#
_symmetry.space_group_name_H-M   'P 1'
#
loop_
_entity.id
_entity.type
_entity.pdbx_description
1 polymer ?
#
loop_
_entity_poly.entity_id
_entity_poly.type
_entity_poly.pdbx_seq_one_letter_code
_entity_poly.pdbx_strand_id
1 'polypeptide(L)' 'MNDVPVCPRCGSTFCYQGRGLFACPECAHEWTANDAAENTIEAQIVKKA' A
#
# COMPACT_ATOMS: atom_id res chain seq x y z
N MET A 1 -4.35 -15.46 -13.64
CA MET A 1 -4.11 -14.01 -13.81
C MET A 1 -3.59 -13.49 -12.48
N ASN A 2 -2.51 -12.71 -12.44
CA ASN A 2 -1.90 -12.25 -11.19
C ASN A 2 -2.86 -11.25 -10.50
N ASP A 3 -3.34 -11.63 -9.31
CA ASP A 3 -4.27 -10.84 -8.49
C ASP A 3 -3.45 -9.82 -7.68
N VAL A 4 -2.95 -8.79 -8.37
CA VAL A 4 -2.33 -7.63 -7.72
C VAL A 4 -3.43 -6.60 -7.44
N PRO A 5 -3.48 -6.02 -6.23
CA PRO A 5 -4.49 -5.03 -5.91
C PRO A 5 -4.38 -3.81 -6.82
N VAL A 6 -5.53 -3.28 -7.22
CA VAL A 6 -5.61 -2.00 -7.95
C VAL A 6 -5.07 -0.87 -7.08
N CYS A 7 -4.45 0.12 -7.71
CA CYS A 7 -3.97 1.30 -6.99
C CYS A 7 -5.15 2.06 -6.37
N PRO A 8 -5.18 2.32 -5.04
CA PRO A 8 -6.30 3.02 -4.39
C PRO A 8 -6.36 4.52 -4.76
N ARG A 9 -5.27 5.10 -5.30
CA ARG A 9 -5.21 6.52 -5.66
C ARG A 9 -5.73 6.82 -7.07
N CYS A 10 -5.43 5.96 -8.04
CA CYS A 10 -5.80 6.18 -9.45
C CYS A 10 -6.69 5.09 -10.05
N GLY A 11 -6.90 3.96 -9.35
CA GLY A 11 -7.71 2.84 -9.86
C GLY A 11 -7.01 1.98 -10.91
N SER A 12 -5.71 2.19 -11.15
CA SER A 12 -4.96 1.42 -12.16
C SER A 12 -4.74 -0.03 -11.71
N THR A 13 -4.96 -0.98 -12.63
CA THR A 13 -4.72 -2.43 -12.43
C THR A 13 -3.25 -2.83 -12.59
N PHE A 14 -2.40 -1.90 -12.99
CA PHE A 14 -0.98 -2.15 -13.21
C PHE A 14 -0.18 -1.71 -11.99
N CYS A 15 -0.15 -2.53 -10.95
CA CYS A 15 0.71 -2.31 -9.78
C CYS A 15 1.90 -3.27 -9.80
N TYR A 16 3.08 -2.74 -9.51
CA TYR A 16 4.28 -3.53 -9.34
C TYR A 16 4.50 -3.81 -7.85
N GLN A 17 4.60 -5.09 -7.47
CA GLN A 17 4.99 -5.48 -6.12
C GLN A 17 6.48 -5.78 -6.08
N GLY A 18 7.24 -5.02 -5.28
CA GLY A 18 8.67 -5.20 -5.05
C GLY A 18 8.98 -5.32 -3.56
N ARG A 19 9.56 -6.43 -3.13
CA ARG A 19 10.05 -6.65 -1.75
C ARG A 19 9.03 -6.30 -0.64
N GLY A 20 7.73 -6.51 -0.88
CA GLY A 20 6.67 -6.26 0.09
C GLY A 20 6.02 -4.87 0.01
N LEU A 21 6.49 -4.01 -0.90
CA LEU A 21 5.85 -2.76 -1.28
C LEU A 21 5.15 -2.91 -2.63
N PHE A 22 4.06 -2.20 -2.80
CA PHE A 22 3.37 -1.98 -4.05
C PHE A 22 3.67 -0.57 -4.55
N ALA A 23 3.97 -0.46 -5.84
CA ALA A 23 4.25 0.79 -6.52
C ALA A 23 3.37 0.90 -7.77
N CYS A 24 2.71 2.04 -7.94
CA CYS A 24 1.94 2.36 -9.13
C CYS A 24 2.78 3.20 -10.10
N PRO A 25 3.01 2.75 -11.34
CA PRO A 25 3.78 3.48 -12.35
C PRO A 25 3.03 4.68 -12.97
N GLU A 26 1.71 4.76 -12.84
CA GLU A 26 0.93 5.89 -13.37
C GLU A 26 0.93 7.11 -12.45
N CYS A 27 0.86 6.90 -11.14
CA CYS A 27 0.75 7.98 -10.16
C CYS A 27 1.94 8.06 -9.20
N ALA A 28 2.95 7.19 -9.38
CA ALA A 28 4.09 7.04 -8.48
C ALA A 28 3.68 6.87 -7.00
N HIS A 29 2.51 6.26 -6.75
CA HIS A 29 2.08 5.98 -5.39
C HIS A 29 2.71 4.68 -4.93
N GLU A 30 3.34 4.72 -3.77
CA GLU A 30 3.93 3.56 -3.11
C GLU A 30 3.16 3.30 -1.82
N TRP A 31 2.76 2.05 -1.60
CA TRP A 31 2.06 1.60 -0.40
C TRP A 31 2.53 0.20 -0.03
N THR A 32 2.47 -0.18 1.25
CA THR A 32 2.81 -1.55 1.64
C THR A 32 1.58 -2.46 1.60
N ALA A 33 1.81 -3.78 1.55
CA ALA A 33 0.74 -4.75 1.84
C ALA A 33 0.09 -4.50 3.20
N ASN A 34 0.89 -3.99 4.14
CA ASN A 34 0.46 -3.62 5.47
C ASN A 34 -0.45 -2.40 5.41
N ASP A 35 -0.14 -1.32 4.68
CA ASP A 35 -1.04 -0.17 4.52
C ASP A 35 -2.44 -0.54 4.00
N ALA A 36 -2.53 -1.55 3.12
CA ALA A 36 -3.81 -2.06 2.64
C ALA A 36 -4.63 -2.78 3.72
N ALA A 37 -3.96 -3.35 4.74
CA ALA A 37 -4.57 -4.03 5.88
C ALA A 37 -4.57 -3.19 7.19
N GLU A 38 -3.80 -2.11 7.24
CA GLU A 38 -3.35 -1.44 8.46
C GLU A 38 -3.57 0.07 8.39
N ASN A 39 -4.75 0.49 7.95
CA ASN A 39 -5.32 1.74 8.45
C ASN A 39 -5.87 1.56 9.88
N THR A 40 -5.17 0.83 10.76
CA THR A 40 -5.68 0.51 12.12
C THR A 40 -4.61 0.43 13.23
N ILE A 41 -3.30 0.26 12.97
CA ILE A 41 -2.38 -0.07 14.08
C ILE A 41 -1.20 0.91 14.33
N GLU A 42 -0.67 1.64 13.36
CA GLU A 42 0.56 2.44 13.59
C GLU A 42 0.38 3.90 14.07
N ALA A 43 -0.78 4.26 14.63
CA ALA A 43 -0.99 5.57 15.28
C ALA A 43 -1.00 5.52 16.82
N GLN A 44 -0.71 4.38 17.45
CA GLN A 44 -0.90 4.20 18.91
C GLN A 44 0.37 4.10 19.77
N ILE A 45 1.59 4.22 19.21
CA ILE A 45 2.85 4.12 20.00
C ILE A 45 3.44 5.45 20.48
N VAL A 46 2.82 6.60 20.21
CA VAL A 46 3.19 7.87 20.87
C VAL A 46 2.17 8.25 21.93
N LYS A 47 2.21 7.58 23.08
CA LYS A 47 1.84 8.15 24.39
C LYS A 47 2.12 7.13 25.50
N LYS A 48 3.02 7.55 26.39
CA LYS A 48 3.30 7.05 27.75
C LYS A 48 4.48 6.08 27.90
N ALA A 49 5.66 6.64 28.17
CA ALA A 49 6.27 6.59 29.50
C ALA A 49 7.15 7.83 29.70
#